data_AF-A0AA40ZV09-F1
#
_entry.id   AF-A0AA40ZV09-F1
#
_cell.length_a   1.000
_cell.length_b   1.000
_cell.length_c   1.000
_cell.angle_alpha   90.00
_cell.angle_beta   90.00
_cell.angle_gamma   90.00
#
_symmetry.space_group_name_H-M   'P 1'
#
loop_
_entity.id
_entity.type
_entity.pdbx_description
1 polymer ?
#
loop_
_entity_poly.entity_id
_entity_poly.type
_entity_poly.pdbx_seq_one_letter_code
_entity_poly.pdbx_strand_id
1 'polypeptide(L)'
;MKERVFIVVLMALMSMPIMARDAIKVVNGDLSVFNNPSIVATVKFDYTDLQIEGKPYMEHLKSRGSDFVRDWPSESQTSENYFVKCWNHDNEDGMQLTTASGKEYTMVFVVTEMDMGSGAASMLVGFGAGGAKMSGMMYILKGNSDVPVLTVSIDGQSGRSGMTEIARRVDLYGELAEDMVEKLQKTKQSKVPASTEAVVIPSKGGKSTTKATASSSKSVSKVEAKKSETSNGKQKKAVSASKKNAAVSKSSNARLKILKEAKGEIIPRRRKPILGDFELFEKEDKIGLYFDFSAAQIMERSEEEFISYMSSPASGKDRDPQFSETWENTIKPELESLFCEIVNSELREEDCGIRFVSDINCDYVLKVEVLELDDDANNIINFLFVNMQTGNVDAQIKCESKGGRMGRYVGLLNQGFESAGENFAEMFLDQID
;
A
#
# COMPACT_ATOMS: atom_id res chain seq x y z
N MET A 1 7.99 42.96 -5.36
CA MET A 1 9.16 42.18 -5.83
C MET A 1 9.44 40.97 -4.95
N LYS A 2 9.51 41.10 -3.61
CA LYS A 2 9.77 39.96 -2.70
C LYS A 2 8.73 38.82 -2.76
N GLU A 3 7.44 39.13 -2.91
CA GLU A 3 6.38 38.10 -3.03
C GLU A 3 6.40 37.36 -4.36
N ARG A 4 6.72 38.04 -5.47
CA ARG A 4 6.85 37.41 -6.79
C ARG A 4 8.09 36.53 -6.91
N VAL A 5 9.17 36.88 -6.22
CA VAL A 5 10.37 36.04 -6.13
C VAL A 5 10.09 34.78 -5.30
N PHE A 6 9.27 34.86 -4.24
CA PHE A 6 8.90 33.71 -3.43
C PHE A 6 8.03 32.70 -4.20
N ILE A 7 7.08 33.18 -5.00
CA ILE A 7 6.21 32.34 -5.85
C ILE A 7 7.00 31.67 -6.98
N VAL A 8 7.95 32.39 -7.60
CA VAL A 8 8.80 31.82 -8.66
C VAL A 8 9.78 30.77 -8.10
N VAL A 9 10.27 30.94 -6.87
CA VAL A 9 11.09 29.92 -6.18
C VAL A 9 10.25 28.70 -5.77
N LEU A 10 8.99 28.89 -5.35
CA LEU A 10 8.08 27.78 -5.06
C LEU A 10 7.70 26.98 -6.32
N MET A 11 7.40 27.66 -7.44
CA MET A 11 7.12 26.99 -8.72
C MET A 11 8.36 26.28 -9.28
N ALA A 12 9.56 26.85 -9.09
CA ALA A 12 10.82 26.21 -9.49
C ALA A 12 11.17 24.97 -8.64
N LEU A 13 10.66 24.87 -7.41
CA LEU A 13 10.78 23.68 -6.56
C LEU A 13 9.75 22.60 -6.92
N MET A 14 8.59 22.97 -7.47
CA MET A 14 7.58 22.04 -7.99
C MET A 14 7.83 21.60 -9.44
N SER A 15 8.69 22.32 -10.18
CA SER A 15 9.07 22.00 -11.56
C SER A 15 10.30 21.11 -11.68
N MET A 16 10.79 20.52 -10.57
CA MET A 16 11.72 19.40 -10.72
C MET A 16 10.88 18.23 -11.21
N PRO A 17 11.13 17.68 -12.42
CA PRO A 17 10.50 16.43 -12.78
C PRO A 17 10.80 15.46 -11.64
N ILE A 18 9.76 14.80 -11.11
CA ILE A 18 9.94 13.58 -10.34
C ILE A 18 10.55 12.60 -11.35
N MET A 19 11.85 12.72 -11.58
CA MET A 19 12.61 11.66 -12.20
C MET A 19 12.43 10.52 -11.22
N ALA A 20 11.59 9.54 -11.59
CA ALA A 20 11.50 8.27 -10.91
C ALA A 20 12.94 7.86 -10.62
N ARG A 21 13.36 8.02 -9.35
CA ARG A 21 14.72 7.64 -8.98
C ARG A 21 14.71 6.14 -9.16
N ASP A 22 15.52 5.68 -10.11
CA ASP A 22 15.74 4.26 -10.35
C ASP A 22 16.42 3.70 -9.10
N ALA A 23 15.62 3.42 -8.06
CA ALA A 23 16.07 3.18 -6.69
C ALA A 23 16.91 1.92 -6.61
N ILE A 24 16.64 0.95 -7.49
CA ILE A 24 17.33 -0.33 -7.55
C ILE A 24 18.20 -0.38 -8.81
N LYS A 25 19.50 -0.63 -8.64
CA LYS A 25 20.44 -0.76 -9.75
C LYS A 25 21.32 -1.98 -9.58
N VAL A 26 21.43 -2.79 -10.63
CA VAL A 26 22.40 -3.88 -10.69
C VAL A 26 23.80 -3.29 -10.87
N VAL A 27 24.67 -3.53 -9.89
CA VAL A 27 26.03 -2.95 -9.88
C VAL A 27 27.01 -3.87 -10.58
N ASN A 28 27.01 -5.16 -10.23
CA ASN A 28 27.89 -6.18 -10.80
C ASN A 28 27.32 -7.60 -10.57
N GLY A 29 27.85 -8.59 -11.29
CA GLY A 29 27.59 -10.00 -11.10
C GLY A 29 26.85 -10.74 -12.21
N ASP A 30 26.57 -12.02 -11.94
CA ASP A 30 25.95 -12.96 -12.85
C ASP A 30 24.44 -13.08 -12.59
N LEU A 31 23.65 -12.47 -13.49
CA LEU A 31 22.19 -12.54 -13.47
C LEU A 31 21.63 -13.93 -13.77
N SER A 32 22.44 -14.87 -14.28
CA SER A 32 21.97 -16.24 -14.51
C SER A 32 21.55 -16.95 -13.21
N VAL A 33 22.14 -16.54 -12.08
CA VAL A 33 21.76 -17.05 -10.75
C VAL A 33 20.33 -16.64 -10.38
N PHE A 34 19.94 -15.41 -10.70
CA PHE A 34 18.59 -14.90 -10.43
C PHE A 34 17.52 -15.63 -11.24
N ASN A 35 17.79 -15.94 -12.51
CA ASN A 35 16.85 -16.60 -13.42
C ASN A 35 16.84 -18.14 -13.30
N ASN A 36 17.47 -18.72 -12.28
CA ASN A 36 17.62 -20.17 -12.18
C ASN A 36 16.67 -20.80 -11.16
N PRO A 37 15.63 -21.53 -11.60
CA PRO A 37 14.63 -22.13 -10.71
C PRO A 37 15.17 -23.28 -9.85
N SER A 38 16.36 -23.83 -10.17
CA SER A 38 17.01 -24.83 -9.32
C SER A 38 17.69 -24.24 -8.08
N ILE A 39 17.84 -22.91 -8.02
CA ILE A 39 18.48 -22.23 -6.91
C ILE A 39 17.43 -21.83 -5.88
N VAL A 40 17.66 -22.26 -4.64
CA VAL A 40 16.96 -21.76 -3.46
C VAL A 40 17.99 -21.07 -2.56
N ALA A 41 17.84 -19.78 -2.32
CA ALA A 41 18.76 -18.99 -1.50
C ALA A 41 18.18 -18.71 -0.10
N THR A 42 19.04 -18.73 0.92
CA THR A 42 18.68 -18.17 2.24
C THR A 42 18.69 -16.65 2.15
N VAL A 43 17.60 -15.97 2.48
CA VAL A 43 17.58 -14.50 2.61
C VAL A 43 17.96 -14.07 4.03
N LYS A 44 18.72 -12.97 4.15
CA LYS A 44 19.07 -12.34 5.43
C LYS A 44 19.06 -10.83 5.28
N PHE A 45 18.54 -10.15 6.29
CA PHE A 45 18.64 -8.69 6.42
C PHE A 45 19.57 -8.37 7.58
N ASP A 46 20.61 -7.60 7.27
CA ASP A 46 21.61 -7.14 8.21
C ASP A 46 21.32 -5.67 8.56
N TYR A 47 20.88 -5.46 9.80
CA TYR A 47 20.58 -4.15 10.36
C TYR A 47 21.70 -3.62 11.27
N THR A 48 22.88 -4.25 11.30
CA THR A 48 23.94 -3.92 12.27
C THR A 48 24.32 -2.45 12.20
N ASP A 49 24.45 -1.90 10.99
CA ASP A 49 24.82 -0.51 10.73
C ASP A 49 23.61 0.36 10.37
N LEU A 50 22.38 -0.14 10.58
CA LEU A 50 21.16 0.58 10.24
C LEU A 50 21.05 1.88 11.02
N GLN A 51 20.81 2.97 10.30
CA GLN A 51 20.33 4.22 10.85
C GLN A 51 18.84 4.40 10.55
N ILE A 52 18.04 4.67 11.58
CA ILE A 52 16.63 5.06 11.45
C ILE A 52 16.53 6.55 11.75
N GLU A 53 16.08 7.33 10.77
CA GLU A 53 15.91 8.80 10.89
C GLU A 53 17.18 9.49 11.43
N GLY A 54 18.35 9.09 10.93
CA GLY A 54 19.65 9.64 11.29
C GLY A 54 20.22 9.20 12.64
N LYS A 55 19.64 8.18 13.28
CA LYS A 55 20.13 7.60 14.54
C LYS A 55 20.41 6.10 14.39
N PRO A 56 21.41 5.53 15.08
CA PRO A 56 21.58 4.07 15.15
C PRO A 56 20.25 3.39 15.55
N TYR A 57 19.85 2.33 14.85
CA TYR A 57 18.48 1.81 14.94
C TYR A 57 18.06 1.45 16.38
N MET A 58 18.95 0.84 17.17
CA MET A 58 18.67 0.53 18.58
C MET A 58 18.54 1.78 19.47
N GLU A 59 19.24 2.86 19.14
CA GLU A 59 19.07 4.14 19.83
C GLU A 59 17.71 4.75 19.48
N HIS A 60 17.34 4.73 18.19
CA HIS A 60 16.02 5.15 17.73
C HIS A 60 14.91 4.38 18.45
N LEU A 61 14.93 3.05 18.41
CA LEU A 61 13.89 2.20 19.04
C LEU A 61 13.76 2.47 20.54
N LYS A 62 14.89 2.57 21.27
CA LYS A 62 14.88 2.91 22.70
C LYS A 62 14.26 4.28 22.97
N SER A 63 14.46 5.26 22.08
CA SER A 63 13.87 6.59 22.20
C SER A 63 12.35 6.58 22.00
N ARG A 64 11.81 5.60 21.27
CA ARG A 64 10.37 5.41 21.02
C ARG A 64 9.67 4.68 22.16
N GLY A 65 10.34 3.72 22.80
CA GLY A 65 9.83 3.03 23.99
C GLY A 65 10.27 1.57 24.07
N SER A 66 10.04 0.94 25.23
CA SER A 66 10.42 -0.46 25.46
C SER A 66 9.69 -1.45 24.55
N ASP A 67 8.47 -1.13 24.14
CA ASP A 67 7.67 -1.97 23.25
C ASP A 67 8.32 -2.07 21.86
N PHE A 68 8.81 -0.96 21.31
CA PHE A 68 9.53 -0.94 20.03
C PHE A 68 10.79 -1.80 20.04
N VAL A 69 11.53 -1.81 21.16
CA VAL A 69 12.71 -2.68 21.31
C VAL A 69 12.31 -4.15 21.41
N ARG A 70 11.24 -4.46 22.14
CA ARG A 70 10.74 -5.81 22.34
C ARG A 70 10.20 -6.41 21.05
N ASP A 71 9.43 -5.62 20.30
CA ASP A 71 8.64 -6.11 19.16
C ASP A 71 9.45 -6.12 17.85
N TRP A 72 10.54 -5.34 17.77
CA TRP A 72 11.43 -5.27 16.61
C TRP A 72 11.80 -6.63 16.01
N PRO A 73 12.30 -7.64 16.77
CA PRO A 73 12.68 -8.91 16.17
C PRO A 73 11.52 -9.65 15.46
N SER A 74 10.34 -9.69 16.08
CA SER A 74 9.17 -10.35 15.50
C SER A 74 8.59 -9.57 14.32
N GLU A 75 8.60 -8.25 14.41
CA GLU A 75 8.10 -7.39 13.36
C GLU A 75 9.06 -7.34 12.17
N SER A 76 10.37 -7.39 12.38
CA SER A 76 11.36 -7.52 11.30
C SER A 76 11.16 -8.84 10.58
N GLN A 77 11.04 -9.95 11.32
CA GLN A 77 10.74 -11.26 10.72
C GLN A 77 9.45 -11.24 9.90
N THR A 78 8.44 -10.45 10.31
CA THR A 78 7.19 -10.29 9.54
C THR A 78 7.46 -9.62 8.19
N SER A 79 8.17 -8.48 8.17
CA SER A 79 8.54 -7.78 6.92
C SER A 79 9.45 -8.65 6.03
N GLU A 80 10.41 -9.36 6.61
CA GLU A 80 11.36 -10.23 5.88
C GLU A 80 10.67 -11.44 5.26
N ASN A 81 9.77 -12.10 5.98
CA ASN A 81 8.96 -13.18 5.41
C ASN A 81 8.04 -12.67 4.30
N TYR A 82 7.58 -11.42 4.41
CA TYR A 82 6.77 -10.81 3.38
C TYR A 82 7.54 -10.59 2.09
N PHE A 83 8.76 -10.04 2.18
CA PHE A 83 9.68 -9.96 1.05
C PHE A 83 9.87 -11.33 0.36
N VAL A 84 10.06 -12.41 1.12
CA VAL A 84 10.18 -13.77 0.56
C VAL A 84 8.90 -14.21 -0.17
N LYS A 85 7.72 -13.96 0.41
CA LYS A 85 6.44 -14.28 -0.24
C LYS A 85 6.31 -13.52 -1.56
N CYS A 86 6.56 -12.21 -1.54
CA CYS A 86 6.43 -11.39 -2.73
C CYS A 86 7.42 -11.82 -3.82
N TRP A 87 8.70 -11.92 -3.47
CA TRP A 87 9.75 -12.37 -4.38
C TRP A 87 9.42 -13.69 -5.08
N ASN A 88 9.02 -14.71 -4.32
CA ASN A 88 8.75 -16.04 -4.88
C ASN A 88 7.53 -16.07 -5.80
N HIS A 89 6.56 -15.18 -5.56
CA HIS A 89 5.40 -15.02 -6.42
C HIS A 89 5.72 -14.24 -7.70
N ASP A 90 6.58 -13.22 -7.66
CA ASP A 90 6.91 -12.48 -8.90
C ASP A 90 8.01 -13.15 -9.72
N ASN A 91 8.85 -13.98 -9.07
CA ASN A 91 9.94 -14.70 -9.70
C ASN A 91 9.65 -16.21 -9.79
N GLU A 92 8.42 -16.61 -10.13
CA GLU A 92 7.96 -18.02 -10.09
C GLU A 92 8.89 -18.99 -10.84
N ASP A 93 9.40 -18.56 -12.00
CA ASP A 93 10.28 -19.35 -12.87
C ASP A 93 11.78 -19.14 -12.59
N GLY A 94 12.12 -18.33 -11.58
CA GLY A 94 13.49 -17.98 -11.22
C GLY A 94 13.92 -18.52 -9.85
N MET A 95 15.03 -17.98 -9.35
CA MET A 95 15.56 -18.29 -8.03
C MET A 95 14.53 -18.01 -6.94
N GLN A 96 14.32 -19.01 -6.09
CA GLN A 96 13.42 -18.94 -4.94
C GLN A 96 14.18 -18.58 -3.65
N LEU A 97 13.47 -17.96 -2.70
CA LEU A 97 13.99 -17.54 -1.41
C LEU A 97 13.38 -18.31 -0.25
N THR A 98 14.14 -18.42 0.83
CA THR A 98 13.68 -18.95 2.12
C THR A 98 14.43 -18.26 3.26
N THR A 99 13.81 -18.19 4.45
CA THR A 99 14.50 -17.78 5.68
C THR A 99 15.23 -18.95 6.37
N ALA A 100 15.03 -20.18 5.89
CA ALA A 100 15.72 -21.36 6.41
C ALA A 100 17.23 -21.29 6.12
N SER A 101 18.04 -21.58 7.12
CA SER A 101 19.51 -21.64 6.99
C SER A 101 19.98 -22.90 6.25
N GLY A 102 21.23 -22.88 5.78
CA GLY A 102 21.90 -24.05 5.20
C GLY A 102 21.75 -24.21 3.69
N LYS A 103 21.27 -23.18 2.97
CA LYS A 103 21.31 -23.14 1.51
C LYS A 103 22.71 -22.78 1.02
N GLU A 104 23.05 -23.27 -0.18
CA GLU A 104 24.33 -22.94 -0.82
C GLU A 104 24.41 -21.45 -1.13
N TYR A 105 23.32 -20.86 -1.62
CA TYR A 105 23.27 -19.43 -1.91
C TYR A 105 22.68 -18.66 -0.73
N THR A 106 23.24 -17.50 -0.43
CA THR A 106 22.70 -16.57 0.55
C THR A 106 22.50 -15.20 -0.10
N MET A 107 21.27 -14.70 -0.07
CA MET A 107 20.95 -13.32 -0.40
C MET A 107 21.02 -12.48 0.88
N VAL A 108 21.91 -11.50 0.93
CA VAL A 108 22.10 -10.64 2.10
C VAL A 108 21.82 -9.20 1.73
N PHE A 109 20.86 -8.59 2.43
CA PHE A 109 20.62 -7.17 2.42
C PHE A 109 21.40 -6.51 3.55
N VAL A 110 22.33 -5.63 3.24
CA VAL A 110 22.95 -4.73 4.21
C VAL A 110 22.16 -3.43 4.19
N VAL A 111 21.32 -3.22 5.19
CA VAL A 111 20.41 -2.07 5.28
C VAL A 111 21.10 -0.96 6.06
N THR A 112 21.35 0.18 5.42
CA THR A 112 22.15 1.26 6.01
C THR A 112 21.28 2.41 6.51
N GLU A 113 20.19 2.70 5.81
CA GLU A 113 19.29 3.79 6.16
C GLU A 113 17.83 3.35 6.06
N MET A 114 17.01 3.83 6.99
CA MET A 114 15.57 3.68 6.95
C MET A 114 14.88 4.94 7.47
N ASP A 115 13.84 5.35 6.76
CA ASP A 115 12.86 6.33 7.21
C ASP A 115 11.57 5.57 7.49
N MET A 116 11.03 5.66 8.71
CA MET A 116 9.79 4.97 9.06
C MET A 116 8.55 5.66 8.50
N GLY A 117 8.75 6.82 7.86
CA GLY A 117 7.73 7.70 7.31
C GLY A 117 6.89 8.37 8.41
N SER A 118 5.86 9.11 8.01
CA SER A 118 4.91 9.72 8.95
C SER A 118 3.49 9.20 8.78
N GLY A 119 2.94 8.53 9.81
CA GLY A 119 1.54 8.09 9.80
C GLY A 119 0.56 9.27 9.72
N ALA A 120 0.94 10.43 10.28
CA ALA A 120 0.16 11.66 10.15
C ALA A 120 0.20 12.23 8.71
N ALA A 121 1.33 12.13 8.01
CA ALA A 121 1.40 12.49 6.60
C ALA A 121 0.61 11.48 5.74
N SER A 122 0.69 10.19 6.08
CA SER A 122 -0.10 9.13 5.45
C SER A 122 -1.61 9.30 5.62
N MET A 123 -2.07 9.93 6.71
CA MET A 123 -3.48 10.24 6.93
C MET A 123 -3.95 11.58 6.36
N LEU A 124 -3.04 12.55 6.17
CA LEU A 124 -3.41 13.95 5.83
C LEU A 124 -3.12 14.35 4.37
N VAL A 125 -2.18 13.66 3.71
CA VAL A 125 -1.75 13.99 2.35
C VAL A 125 -2.20 12.91 1.35
N GLY A 126 -2.41 11.67 1.81
CA GLY A 126 -2.68 10.53 0.94
C GLY A 126 -1.48 10.16 0.05
N PHE A 127 -1.61 9.05 -0.68
CA PHE A 127 -0.69 8.57 -1.74
C PHE A 127 0.81 8.67 -1.52
N GLY A 128 1.45 7.57 -1.13
CA GLY A 128 2.92 7.45 -1.03
C GLY A 128 3.60 8.42 -0.02
N ALA A 129 2.90 9.47 0.42
CA ALA A 129 3.36 10.45 1.37
C ALA A 129 3.33 9.85 2.77
N GLY A 130 4.51 9.72 3.37
CA GLY A 130 4.66 9.15 4.71
C GLY A 130 4.81 7.64 4.77
N GLY A 131 4.95 6.96 3.63
CA GLY A 131 5.44 5.59 3.54
C GLY A 131 6.88 5.45 4.05
N ALA A 132 7.26 4.23 4.42
CA ALA A 132 8.63 3.95 4.86
C ALA A 132 9.58 3.92 3.65
N LYS A 133 10.86 4.25 3.87
CA LYS A 133 11.91 4.19 2.86
C LYS A 133 13.12 3.44 3.37
N MET A 134 13.86 2.76 2.49
CA MET A 134 15.17 2.20 2.83
C MET A 134 16.22 2.38 1.75
N SER A 135 17.47 2.37 2.19
CA SER A 135 18.66 2.31 1.34
C SER A 135 19.62 1.24 1.86
N GLY A 136 20.43 0.69 0.96
CA GLY A 136 21.39 -0.34 1.28
C GLY A 136 21.96 -1.04 0.06
N MET A 137 22.54 -2.22 0.31
CA MET A 137 23.09 -3.09 -0.73
C MET A 137 22.51 -4.48 -0.58
N MET A 138 22.24 -5.16 -1.70
CA MET A 138 21.95 -6.58 -1.74
C MET A 138 23.12 -7.32 -2.39
N TYR A 139 23.50 -8.44 -1.77
CA TYR A 139 24.52 -9.36 -2.27
C TYR A 139 23.97 -10.77 -2.38
N ILE A 140 24.22 -11.46 -3.49
CA ILE A 140 24.07 -12.92 -3.56
C ILE A 140 25.46 -13.53 -3.39
N LEU A 141 25.64 -14.30 -2.34
CA LEU A 141 26.86 -15.06 -2.04
C LEU A 141 26.65 -16.55 -2.33
N LYS A 142 27.72 -17.24 -2.71
CA LYS A 142 27.73 -18.69 -2.92
C LYS A 142 28.67 -19.38 -1.93
N GLY A 143 28.14 -20.35 -1.19
CA GLY A 143 28.85 -21.07 -0.15
C GLY A 143 29.41 -20.12 0.92
N ASN A 144 30.69 -20.31 1.24
CA ASN A 144 31.42 -19.47 2.19
C ASN A 144 32.21 -18.33 1.52
N SER A 145 31.94 -18.03 0.24
CA SER A 145 32.60 -16.93 -0.45
C SER A 145 32.07 -15.59 0.05
N ASP A 146 32.99 -14.67 0.35
CA ASP A 146 32.65 -13.26 0.58
C ASP A 146 32.75 -12.43 -0.71
N VAL A 147 33.13 -13.03 -1.85
CA VAL A 147 32.98 -12.40 -3.17
C VAL A 147 31.56 -12.66 -3.67
N PRO A 148 30.77 -11.61 -3.95
CA PRO A 148 29.38 -11.76 -4.37
C PRO A 148 29.29 -12.22 -5.82
N VAL A 149 28.33 -13.11 -6.07
CA VAL A 149 27.92 -13.52 -7.41
C VAL A 149 27.04 -12.45 -8.05
N LEU A 150 26.25 -11.71 -7.27
CA LEU A 150 25.43 -10.59 -7.73
C LEU A 150 25.43 -9.48 -6.68
N THR A 151 25.53 -8.23 -7.12
CA THR A 151 25.44 -7.04 -6.28
C THR A 151 24.43 -6.06 -6.85
N VAL A 152 23.55 -5.57 -5.98
CA VAL A 152 22.53 -4.58 -6.31
C VAL A 152 22.59 -3.44 -5.29
N SER A 153 22.56 -2.19 -5.76
CA SER A 153 22.42 -1.02 -4.90
C SER A 153 20.96 -0.62 -4.78
N ILE A 154 20.55 -0.24 -3.58
CA ILE A 154 19.21 0.23 -3.26
C ILE A 154 19.35 1.65 -2.67
N ASP A 155 18.81 2.64 -3.36
CA ASP A 155 18.88 4.06 -3.00
C ASP A 155 17.47 4.65 -2.90
N GLY A 156 16.94 4.67 -1.69
CA GLY A 156 15.66 5.30 -1.37
C GLY A 156 14.44 4.54 -1.88
N GLN A 157 14.47 3.21 -1.86
CA GLN A 157 13.29 2.38 -2.12
C GLN A 157 12.18 2.79 -1.16
N SER A 158 10.96 2.98 -1.66
CA SER A 158 9.80 3.37 -0.86
C SER A 158 8.74 2.29 -0.84
N GLY A 159 8.05 2.17 0.28
CA GLY A 159 6.79 1.45 0.41
C GLY A 159 5.61 2.41 0.37
N ARG A 160 4.40 1.83 0.35
CA ARG A 160 3.15 2.58 0.42
C ARG A 160 2.89 3.19 1.79
N SER A 161 1.89 4.06 1.84
CA SER A 161 1.41 4.71 3.06
C SER A 161 0.66 3.72 3.96
N GLY A 162 0.71 3.93 5.28
CA GLY A 162 0.05 3.04 6.22
C GLY A 162 -0.09 3.64 7.62
N MET A 163 -1.13 3.25 8.35
CA MET A 163 -1.47 3.85 9.65
C MET A 163 -0.45 3.56 10.77
N THR A 164 0.33 2.48 10.63
CA THR A 164 1.34 2.08 11.61
C THR A 164 2.73 1.99 10.97
N GLU A 165 3.78 2.10 11.77
CA GLU A 165 5.17 1.89 11.31
C GLU A 165 5.37 0.48 10.74
N ILE A 166 4.79 -0.54 11.39
CA ILE A 166 4.91 -1.92 10.90
C ILE A 166 4.19 -2.14 9.57
N ALA A 167 2.99 -1.58 9.38
CA ALA A 167 2.29 -1.67 8.09
C ALA A 167 3.15 -1.10 6.97
N ARG A 168 3.67 0.12 7.16
CA ARG A 168 4.54 0.79 6.18
C ARG A 168 5.82 0.03 5.90
N ARG A 169 6.42 -0.62 6.91
CA ARG A 169 7.63 -1.43 6.71
C ARG A 169 7.33 -2.76 6.00
N VAL A 170 6.18 -3.37 6.27
CA VAL A 170 5.72 -4.55 5.50
C VAL A 170 5.55 -4.15 4.04
N ASP A 171 4.81 -3.08 3.75
CA ASP A 171 4.62 -2.63 2.36
C ASP A 171 5.95 -2.29 1.68
N LEU A 172 6.87 -1.60 2.35
CA LEU A 172 8.23 -1.35 1.84
C LEU A 172 8.96 -2.63 1.42
N TYR A 173 8.80 -3.72 2.16
CA TYR A 173 9.46 -5.00 1.85
C TYR A 173 8.75 -5.76 0.72
N GLY A 174 7.44 -5.56 0.55
CA GLY A 174 6.69 -6.06 -0.59
C GLY A 174 7.14 -5.36 -1.88
N GLU A 175 7.09 -4.03 -1.89
CA GLU A 175 7.50 -3.18 -3.02
C GLU A 175 8.98 -3.41 -3.39
N LEU A 176 9.86 -3.55 -2.38
CA LEU A 176 11.26 -3.91 -2.62
C LEU A 176 11.39 -5.24 -3.37
N ALA A 177 10.59 -6.26 -3.04
CA ALA A 177 10.66 -7.54 -3.72
C ALA A 177 10.19 -7.44 -5.17
N GLU A 178 9.03 -6.82 -5.39
CA GLU A 178 8.42 -6.61 -6.70
C GLU A 178 9.35 -5.83 -7.63
N ASP A 179 9.80 -4.66 -7.19
CA ASP A 179 10.68 -3.80 -7.99
C ASP A 179 12.03 -4.47 -8.26
N MET A 180 12.58 -5.23 -7.28
CA MET A 180 13.83 -5.94 -7.51
C MET A 180 13.68 -7.02 -8.59
N VAL A 181 12.62 -7.81 -8.55
CA VAL A 181 12.35 -8.84 -9.57
C VAL A 181 12.20 -8.18 -10.93
N GLU A 182 11.40 -7.12 -11.03
CA GLU A 182 11.19 -6.39 -12.28
C GLU A 182 12.51 -5.85 -12.84
N LYS A 183 13.33 -5.19 -12.01
CA LYS A 183 14.60 -4.60 -12.43
C LYS A 183 15.61 -5.66 -12.84
N LEU A 184 15.67 -6.78 -12.13
CA LEU A 184 16.58 -7.88 -12.45
C LEU A 184 16.19 -8.56 -13.77
N GLN A 185 14.89 -8.75 -14.03
CA GLN A 185 14.39 -9.28 -15.31
C GLN A 185 14.67 -8.32 -16.48
N LYS A 186 14.52 -7.01 -16.27
CA LYS A 186 14.81 -5.98 -17.30
C LYS A 186 16.31 -5.79 -17.56
N THR A 187 17.19 -6.20 -16.65
CA THR A 187 18.64 -6.01 -16.79
C THR A 187 19.27 -7.04 -17.73
N LYS A 188 20.02 -6.59 -18.73
CA LYS A 188 20.74 -7.46 -19.68
C LYS A 188 22.10 -7.87 -19.14
N GLN A 189 22.39 -9.18 -19.12
CA GLN A 189 23.66 -9.74 -18.60
C GLN A 189 24.92 -9.16 -19.25
N SER A 190 24.90 -8.82 -20.55
CA SER A 190 26.03 -8.23 -21.26
C SER A 190 26.46 -6.83 -20.75
N LYS A 191 25.64 -6.20 -19.90
CA LYS A 191 25.90 -4.87 -19.32
C LYS A 191 26.44 -4.93 -17.90
N VAL A 192 26.57 -6.11 -17.31
CA VAL A 192 26.92 -6.28 -15.89
C VAL A 192 28.30 -6.93 -15.78
N PRO A 193 29.32 -6.24 -15.24
CA PRO A 193 30.64 -6.83 -15.04
C PRO A 193 30.59 -7.85 -13.89
N ALA A 194 31.43 -8.89 -13.92
CA ALA A 194 31.55 -9.81 -12.80
C ALA A 194 32.20 -9.14 -11.57
N SER A 195 31.78 -9.52 -10.36
CA SER A 195 32.46 -9.06 -9.15
C SER A 195 33.83 -9.73 -9.01
N THR A 196 34.80 -8.99 -8.48
CA THR A 196 36.15 -9.49 -8.17
C THR A 196 36.59 -9.20 -6.74
N GLU A 197 35.81 -8.42 -5.99
CA GLU A 197 36.16 -7.94 -4.66
C GLU A 197 35.29 -8.60 -3.60
N ALA A 198 35.90 -8.95 -2.48
CA ALA A 198 35.18 -9.46 -1.31
C ALA A 198 34.43 -8.33 -0.61
N VAL A 199 33.22 -8.61 -0.14
CA VAL A 199 32.38 -7.66 0.59
C VAL A 199 32.42 -7.95 2.10
N VAL A 200 32.38 -6.89 2.89
CA VAL A 200 32.29 -6.99 4.35
C VAL A 200 30.82 -6.90 4.74
N ILE A 201 30.29 -7.99 5.31
CA ILE A 201 28.95 -8.02 5.90
C ILE A 201 29.09 -7.85 7.41
N PRO A 202 28.60 -6.75 8.01
CA PRO A 202 28.79 -6.45 9.43
C PRO A 202 28.41 -7.61 10.37
N SER A 203 27.25 -8.24 10.15
CA SER A 203 26.75 -9.36 10.94
C SER A 203 27.59 -10.64 10.86
N LYS A 204 28.50 -10.76 9.87
CA LYS A 204 29.45 -11.90 9.76
C LYS A 204 30.78 -11.65 10.50
N GLY A 205 31.06 -10.43 10.96
CA GLY A 205 32.36 -10.02 11.46
C GLY A 205 32.55 -10.18 12.97
N GLY A 206 33.16 -11.29 13.39
CA GLY A 206 33.83 -11.40 14.68
C GLY A 206 35.34 -11.63 14.52
N LYS A 207 36.17 -10.60 14.79
CA LYS A 207 37.49 -10.72 15.45
C LYS A 207 38.16 -9.35 15.72
N SER A 208 38.50 -9.13 17.00
CA SER A 208 39.49 -8.19 17.57
C SER A 208 39.11 -6.69 17.52
N THR A 209 39.14 -5.88 18.59
CA THR A 209 40.08 -5.80 19.72
C THR A 209 39.51 -4.86 20.82
N THR A 210 39.79 -5.18 22.10
CA THR A 210 39.84 -4.26 23.29
C THR A 210 38.57 -3.52 23.72
N LYS A 211 38.32 -3.12 24.98
CA LYS A 211 38.77 -3.41 26.35
C LYS A 211 37.90 -2.48 27.21
N ALA A 212 37.32 -3.03 28.27
CA ALA A 212 36.81 -2.39 29.47
C ALA A 212 36.40 -0.91 29.47
N THR A 213 35.16 -0.62 29.88
CA THR A 213 34.95 0.24 31.05
C THR A 213 33.65 -0.10 31.76
N ALA A 214 33.76 -0.23 33.08
CA ALA A 214 32.68 -0.41 34.03
C ALA A 214 32.34 0.94 34.70
N SER A 215 31.06 1.18 34.95
CA SER A 215 30.53 1.92 36.12
C SER A 215 29.00 1.76 36.11
N SER A 216 28.35 1.08 37.07
CA SER A 216 27.89 1.60 38.38
C SER A 216 27.30 3.02 38.25
N SER A 217 26.08 3.37 38.65
CA SER A 217 25.28 2.90 39.77
C SER A 217 23.94 3.65 39.85
N LYS A 218 22.97 3.04 40.56
CA LYS A 218 21.95 3.64 41.46
C LYS A 218 20.73 4.39 40.89
N SER A 219 19.62 3.64 40.87
CA SER A 219 18.35 3.90 41.58
C SER A 219 18.24 5.15 42.48
N VAL A 220 17.18 5.94 42.29
CA VAL A 220 16.34 6.53 43.36
C VAL A 220 14.88 6.62 42.89
N SER A 221 14.00 6.41 43.86
CA SER A 221 12.57 6.16 43.91
C SER A 221 11.64 7.38 43.76
N LYS A 222 10.48 7.16 43.11
CA LYS A 222 9.09 7.30 43.63
C LYS A 222 8.68 8.55 44.43
N VAL A 223 7.67 9.31 43.94
CA VAL A 223 6.55 9.90 44.74
C VAL A 223 5.28 10.09 43.88
N GLU A 224 4.19 9.49 44.37
CA GLU A 224 2.73 9.80 44.39
C GLU A 224 2.11 10.80 43.39
N ALA A 225 1.08 10.44 42.61
CA ALA A 225 -0.33 10.14 42.92
C ALA A 225 -1.23 11.38 43.21
N LYS A 226 -2.20 11.66 42.33
CA LYS A 226 -3.55 12.09 42.73
C LYS A 226 -4.60 11.95 41.61
N LYS A 227 -5.72 11.33 41.98
CA LYS A 227 -7.02 11.20 41.30
C LYS A 227 -7.77 12.54 41.22
N SER A 228 -8.67 12.68 40.23
CA SER A 228 -10.14 12.94 40.39
C SER A 228 -10.74 13.33 39.03
N GLU A 229 -11.59 12.49 38.42
CA GLU A 229 -13.07 12.53 38.44
C GLU A 229 -13.73 13.43 37.37
N THR A 230 -14.31 12.70 36.40
CA THR A 230 -15.62 12.84 35.72
C THR A 230 -16.50 14.06 36.03
N SER A 231 -17.06 14.67 34.97
CA SER A 231 -18.47 15.07 34.99
C SER A 231 -19.08 15.11 33.58
N ASN A 232 -20.27 14.53 33.50
CA ASN A 232 -21.15 14.34 32.36
C ASN A 232 -22.13 15.53 32.25
N GLY A 233 -22.55 15.90 31.03
CA GLY A 233 -23.49 17.01 30.83
C GLY A 233 -24.35 16.86 29.57
N LYS A 234 -25.60 16.40 29.74
CA LYS A 234 -26.68 16.33 28.74
C LYS A 234 -27.47 17.64 28.70
N GLN A 235 -27.98 18.02 27.51
CA GLN A 235 -29.30 18.64 27.16
C GLN A 235 -29.15 19.62 25.97
N LYS A 236 -30.13 19.96 25.12
CA LYS A 236 -31.37 19.38 24.53
C LYS A 236 -31.84 20.41 23.47
N LYS A 237 -32.55 19.94 22.42
CA LYS A 237 -33.54 20.62 21.54
C LYS A 237 -33.09 21.68 20.49
N ALA A 238 -33.48 21.43 19.23
CA ALA A 238 -34.34 22.34 18.45
C ALA A 238 -35.04 21.59 17.31
N VAL A 239 -36.37 21.77 17.23
CA VAL A 239 -37.30 21.12 16.31
C VAL A 239 -37.65 22.16 15.22
N SER A 240 -37.09 22.03 14.02
CA SER A 240 -37.57 22.73 12.81
C SER A 240 -37.06 22.18 11.46
N ALA A 241 -36.22 21.14 11.43
CA ALA A 241 -35.62 20.60 10.19
C ALA A 241 -36.49 19.59 9.40
N SER A 242 -37.71 19.30 9.83
CA SER A 242 -38.47 18.11 9.42
C SER A 242 -38.97 18.08 7.96
N LYS A 243 -39.15 19.22 7.28
CA LYS A 243 -39.67 19.24 5.89
C LYS A 243 -38.61 19.28 4.79
N LYS A 244 -37.44 19.89 5.02
CA LYS A 244 -36.31 19.83 4.07
C LYS A 244 -35.62 18.47 4.10
N ASN A 245 -35.43 17.89 5.28
CA ASN A 245 -34.78 16.58 5.41
C ASN A 245 -35.63 15.42 4.84
N ALA A 246 -36.96 15.54 4.83
CA ALA A 246 -37.84 14.53 4.26
C ALA A 246 -37.92 14.55 2.73
N ALA A 247 -37.67 15.70 2.09
CA ALA A 247 -37.62 15.82 0.63
C ALA A 247 -36.26 15.36 0.09
N VAL A 248 -35.17 15.72 0.77
CA VAL A 248 -33.82 15.23 0.48
C VAL A 248 -33.73 13.72 0.67
N SER A 249 -34.26 13.17 1.78
CA SER A 249 -34.22 11.71 2.00
C SER A 249 -35.06 10.90 1.00
N LYS A 250 -36.20 11.45 0.53
CA LYS A 250 -37.00 10.80 -0.53
C LYS A 250 -36.31 10.84 -1.89
N SER A 251 -35.64 11.94 -2.23
CA SER A 251 -34.88 12.07 -3.47
C SER A 251 -33.66 11.13 -3.48
N SER A 252 -32.89 11.08 -2.39
CA SER A 252 -31.78 10.14 -2.25
C SER A 252 -32.24 8.68 -2.36
N ASN A 253 -33.39 8.32 -1.78
CA ASN A 253 -33.94 6.96 -1.91
C ASN A 253 -34.32 6.59 -3.35
N ALA A 254 -34.86 7.52 -4.14
CA ALA A 254 -35.18 7.27 -5.55
C ALA A 254 -33.91 7.09 -6.40
N ARG A 255 -32.88 7.91 -6.14
CA ARG A 255 -31.57 7.83 -6.82
C ARG A 255 -30.84 6.52 -6.48
N LEU A 256 -30.84 6.12 -5.20
CA LEU A 256 -30.33 4.82 -4.76
C LEU A 256 -31.02 3.66 -5.45
N LYS A 257 -32.33 3.76 -5.70
CA LYS A 257 -33.07 2.73 -6.43
C LYS A 257 -32.56 2.59 -7.87
N ILE A 258 -32.37 3.71 -8.57
CA ILE A 258 -31.80 3.72 -9.93
C ILE A 258 -30.45 2.99 -9.95
N LEU A 259 -29.55 3.35 -9.02
CA LEU A 259 -28.21 2.76 -8.95
C LEU A 259 -28.23 1.26 -8.65
N LYS A 260 -29.12 0.80 -7.76
CA LYS A 260 -29.30 -0.63 -7.47
C LYS A 260 -29.88 -1.42 -8.65
N GLU A 261 -30.69 -0.78 -9.48
CA GLU A 261 -31.31 -1.41 -10.66
C GLU A 261 -30.40 -1.37 -11.90
N ALA A 262 -29.47 -0.42 -11.99
CA ALA A 262 -28.49 -0.32 -13.06
C ALA A 262 -27.54 -1.53 -13.05
N LYS A 263 -27.35 -2.14 -14.22
CA LYS A 263 -26.47 -3.29 -14.43
C LYS A 263 -25.60 -3.10 -15.67
N GLY A 264 -24.34 -3.49 -15.56
CA GLY A 264 -23.42 -3.51 -16.69
C GLY A 264 -23.74 -4.64 -17.67
N GLU A 265 -23.19 -4.52 -18.87
CA GLU A 265 -23.16 -5.61 -19.84
C GLU A 265 -22.07 -6.63 -19.47
N ILE A 266 -22.25 -7.88 -19.92
CA ILE A 266 -21.25 -8.93 -19.77
C ILE A 266 -20.13 -8.70 -20.79
N ILE A 267 -18.96 -8.27 -20.31
CA ILE A 267 -17.75 -8.15 -21.13
C ILE A 267 -16.98 -9.49 -21.12
N PRO A 268 -16.86 -10.19 -22.27
CA PRO A 268 -16.07 -11.41 -22.36
C PRO A 268 -14.57 -11.11 -22.29
N ARG A 269 -13.78 -11.99 -21.67
CA ARG A 269 -12.30 -11.89 -21.50
C ARG A 269 -11.47 -11.57 -22.77
N ARG A 270 -12.03 -11.74 -23.98
CA ARG A 270 -11.32 -11.50 -25.25
C ARG A 270 -11.62 -10.14 -25.89
N ARG A 271 -12.47 -9.31 -25.29
CA ARG A 271 -12.76 -7.95 -25.77
C ARG A 271 -12.00 -6.92 -24.95
N LYS A 272 -11.84 -5.71 -25.51
CA LYS A 272 -11.43 -4.55 -24.73
C LYS A 272 -12.38 -4.43 -23.52
N PRO A 273 -11.85 -4.20 -22.30
CA PRO A 273 -12.64 -4.12 -21.09
C PRO A 273 -13.51 -2.85 -20.96
N ILE A 274 -13.87 -2.22 -22.08
CA ILE A 274 -14.48 -0.90 -22.16
C ILE A 274 -15.66 -0.96 -23.13
N LEU A 275 -16.79 -0.36 -22.76
CA LEU A 275 -18.00 -0.21 -23.56
C LEU A 275 -18.60 1.20 -23.37
N GLY A 276 -19.29 1.69 -24.40
CA GLY A 276 -20.07 2.94 -24.33
C GLY A 276 -19.35 4.17 -24.88
N ASP A 277 -19.94 5.33 -24.63
CA ASP A 277 -19.52 6.63 -25.15
C ASP A 277 -18.99 7.50 -24.00
N PHE A 278 -17.69 7.78 -24.02
CA PHE A 278 -17.00 8.55 -22.96
C PHE A 278 -16.96 10.05 -23.25
N GLU A 279 -17.26 10.49 -24.48
CA GLU A 279 -17.36 11.92 -24.85
C GLU A 279 -18.48 12.61 -24.04
N LEU A 280 -19.44 11.83 -23.54
CA LEU A 280 -20.53 12.30 -22.68
C LEU A 280 -20.02 12.90 -21.36
N PHE A 281 -18.82 12.52 -20.90
CA PHE A 281 -18.31 12.91 -19.60
C PHE A 281 -17.32 14.08 -19.65
N GLU A 282 -16.80 14.45 -20.82
CA GLU A 282 -15.82 15.54 -20.98
C GLU A 282 -16.32 16.90 -20.45
N LYS A 283 -17.64 17.08 -20.40
CA LYS A 283 -18.29 18.32 -19.95
C LYS A 283 -18.69 18.29 -18.47
N GLU A 284 -18.52 17.16 -17.82
CA GLU A 284 -18.90 16.99 -16.41
C GLU A 284 -17.79 17.50 -15.50
N ASP A 285 -18.06 18.56 -14.75
CA ASP A 285 -17.14 19.02 -13.70
C ASP A 285 -17.04 17.99 -12.56
N LYS A 286 -18.11 17.22 -12.33
CA LYS A 286 -18.22 16.26 -11.23
C LYS A 286 -19.02 15.02 -11.57
N ILE A 287 -18.48 13.86 -11.21
CA ILE A 287 -19.16 12.57 -11.30
C ILE A 287 -19.31 12.00 -9.89
N GLY A 288 -20.52 11.60 -9.52
CA GLY A 288 -20.77 11.01 -8.20
C GLY A 288 -20.25 9.58 -8.09
N LEU A 289 -19.96 9.10 -6.89
CA LEU A 289 -19.57 7.72 -6.61
C LEU A 289 -20.67 6.96 -5.86
N TYR A 290 -20.82 5.68 -6.18
CA TYR A 290 -21.64 4.75 -5.41
C TYR A 290 -21.03 3.35 -5.41
N PHE A 291 -20.61 2.86 -4.24
CA PHE A 291 -20.06 1.51 -4.09
C PHE A 291 -21.17 0.49 -3.90
N ASP A 292 -21.15 -0.57 -4.71
CA ASP A 292 -22.12 -1.64 -4.68
C ASP A 292 -21.44 -3.00 -4.54
N PHE A 293 -21.59 -3.60 -3.37
CA PHE A 293 -21.11 -4.95 -3.05
C PHE A 293 -22.21 -6.00 -3.14
N SER A 294 -23.43 -5.64 -3.54
CA SER A 294 -24.58 -6.56 -3.51
C SER A 294 -24.45 -7.76 -4.44
N ALA A 295 -23.59 -7.66 -5.47
CA ALA A 295 -23.26 -8.76 -6.38
C ALA A 295 -21.90 -9.41 -6.06
N ALA A 296 -21.16 -8.93 -5.07
CA ALA A 296 -19.79 -9.33 -4.81
C ALA A 296 -19.71 -10.78 -4.29
N GLN A 297 -18.76 -11.53 -4.85
CA GLN A 297 -18.23 -12.76 -4.28
C GLN A 297 -16.95 -12.43 -3.51
N ILE A 298 -17.04 -12.34 -2.18
CA ILE A 298 -15.96 -11.98 -1.27
C ILE A 298 -15.47 -13.25 -0.59
N MET A 299 -14.24 -13.67 -0.88
CA MET A 299 -13.67 -14.96 -0.47
C MET A 299 -14.62 -16.13 -0.81
N GLU A 300 -15.12 -16.17 -2.06
CA GLU A 300 -16.09 -17.17 -2.54
C GLU A 300 -17.44 -17.19 -1.80
N ARG A 301 -17.81 -16.08 -1.15
CA ARG A 301 -19.07 -15.93 -0.40
C ARG A 301 -19.83 -14.70 -0.88
N SER A 302 -21.16 -14.70 -0.77
CA SER A 302 -21.90 -13.44 -0.89
C SER A 302 -21.48 -12.45 0.20
N GLU A 303 -21.72 -11.15 -0.01
CA GLU A 303 -21.44 -10.12 0.99
C GLU A 303 -22.07 -10.44 2.37
N GLU A 304 -23.34 -10.88 2.39
CA GLU A 304 -24.04 -11.23 3.64
C GLU A 304 -23.37 -12.40 4.37
N GLU A 305 -22.98 -13.44 3.62
CA GLU A 305 -22.27 -14.61 4.16
C GLU A 305 -20.86 -14.24 4.62
N PHE A 306 -20.17 -13.36 3.90
CA PHE A 306 -18.85 -12.85 4.28
C PHE A 306 -18.91 -12.05 5.59
N ILE A 307 -19.87 -11.12 5.72
CA ILE A 307 -20.10 -10.35 6.96
C ILE A 307 -20.39 -11.29 8.13
N SER A 308 -21.26 -12.29 7.94
CA SER A 308 -21.58 -13.31 8.94
C SER A 308 -20.34 -14.14 9.33
N TYR A 309 -19.56 -14.55 8.33
CA TYR A 309 -18.30 -15.27 8.50
C TYR A 309 -17.31 -14.43 9.34
N MET A 310 -17.12 -13.15 9.03
CA MET A 310 -16.23 -12.22 9.75
C MET A 310 -16.72 -11.86 11.15
N SER A 311 -18.04 -11.89 11.36
CA SER A 311 -18.68 -11.68 12.67
C SER A 311 -18.60 -12.89 13.60
N SER A 312 -18.17 -14.06 13.10
CA SER A 312 -18.14 -15.28 13.89
C SER A 312 -17.04 -15.27 14.98
N PRO A 313 -17.28 -15.82 16.19
CA PRO A 313 -16.32 -15.80 17.30
C PRO A 313 -15.04 -16.65 17.13
N ALA A 314 -14.65 -17.02 15.91
CA ALA A 314 -13.50 -17.86 15.67
C ALA A 314 -12.18 -17.12 15.97
N SER A 315 -11.15 -17.87 16.40
CA SER A 315 -9.82 -17.39 16.79
C SER A 315 -8.95 -16.85 15.64
N GLY A 316 -9.54 -16.40 14.54
CA GLY A 316 -8.83 -15.78 13.42
C GLY A 316 -8.45 -14.33 13.75
N LYS A 317 -7.25 -13.89 13.35
CA LYS A 317 -6.70 -12.56 13.67
C LYS A 317 -7.57 -11.38 13.20
N ASP A 318 -8.47 -11.62 12.25
CA ASP A 318 -9.29 -10.58 11.60
C ASP A 318 -10.80 -10.71 11.90
N ARG A 319 -11.20 -11.60 12.81
CA ARG A 319 -12.61 -11.77 13.20
C ARG A 319 -13.02 -10.74 14.22
N ASP A 320 -14.17 -10.10 13.99
CA ASP A 320 -14.72 -9.05 14.85
C ASP A 320 -16.22 -9.30 15.05
N PRO A 321 -16.70 -9.57 16.27
CA PRO A 321 -18.14 -9.70 16.54
C PRO A 321 -18.99 -8.49 16.13
N GLN A 322 -18.37 -7.31 15.98
CA GLN A 322 -19.00 -6.09 15.49
C GLN A 322 -18.74 -5.84 14.00
N PHE A 323 -18.22 -6.82 13.25
CA PHE A 323 -17.79 -6.64 11.87
C PHE A 323 -18.91 -6.11 10.97
N SER A 324 -20.17 -6.50 11.18
CA SER A 324 -21.29 -5.94 10.41
C SER A 324 -21.41 -4.41 10.56
N GLU A 325 -21.19 -3.87 11.76
CA GLU A 325 -21.21 -2.42 12.00
C GLU A 325 -19.95 -1.75 11.43
N THR A 326 -18.79 -2.39 11.62
CA THR A 326 -17.49 -1.93 11.10
C THR A 326 -17.47 -1.92 9.57
N TRP A 327 -18.05 -2.92 8.92
CA TRP A 327 -18.14 -3.04 7.46
C TRP A 327 -18.91 -1.89 6.83
N GLU A 328 -20.12 -1.62 7.34
CA GLU A 328 -21.00 -0.57 6.80
C GLU A 328 -20.56 0.84 7.16
N ASN A 329 -20.10 1.07 8.39
CA ASN A 329 -19.87 2.42 8.90
C ASN A 329 -18.40 2.86 8.87
N THR A 330 -17.47 1.95 8.58
CA THR A 330 -16.03 2.25 8.57
C THR A 330 -15.39 1.77 7.29
N ILE A 331 -15.39 0.47 7.01
CA ILE A 331 -14.63 -0.11 5.90
C ILE A 331 -15.14 0.39 4.55
N LYS A 332 -16.44 0.26 4.25
CA LYS A 332 -16.99 0.74 2.97
C LYS A 332 -16.76 2.24 2.73
N PRO A 333 -17.06 3.14 3.70
CA PRO A 333 -16.75 4.56 3.56
C PRO A 333 -15.26 4.85 3.36
N GLU A 334 -14.36 4.13 4.05
CA GLU A 334 -12.91 4.30 3.89
C GLU A 334 -12.44 3.85 2.50
N LEU A 335 -12.96 2.73 1.98
CA LEU A 335 -12.64 2.28 0.62
C LEU A 335 -13.16 3.25 -0.45
N GLU A 336 -14.35 3.81 -0.27
CA GLU A 336 -14.89 4.83 -1.17
C GLU A 336 -14.04 6.09 -1.14
N SER A 337 -13.68 6.58 0.06
CA SER A 337 -12.83 7.76 0.22
C SER A 337 -11.45 7.54 -0.40
N LEU A 338 -10.85 6.37 -0.16
CA LEU A 338 -9.58 5.98 -0.74
C LEU A 338 -9.68 6.00 -2.26
N PHE A 339 -10.58 5.23 -2.86
CA PHE A 339 -10.74 5.19 -4.32
C PHE A 339 -10.98 6.57 -4.92
N CYS A 340 -11.82 7.39 -4.29
CA CYS A 340 -12.09 8.76 -4.72
C CYS A 340 -10.83 9.63 -4.71
N GLU A 341 -10.03 9.54 -3.66
CA GLU A 341 -8.72 10.18 -3.58
C GLU A 341 -7.82 9.68 -4.70
N ILE A 342 -7.80 8.36 -4.92
CA ILE A 342 -6.96 7.70 -5.92
C ILE A 342 -7.17 8.28 -7.31
N VAL A 343 -8.38 8.08 -7.81
CA VAL A 343 -8.77 8.51 -9.15
C VAL A 343 -8.56 10.01 -9.33
N ASN A 344 -8.91 10.83 -8.34
CA ASN A 344 -8.75 12.28 -8.47
C ASN A 344 -7.29 12.74 -8.48
N SER A 345 -6.36 11.97 -7.92
CA SER A 345 -4.93 12.28 -8.03
C SER A 345 -4.44 12.00 -9.44
N GLU A 346 -4.65 10.79 -9.94
CA GLU A 346 -4.27 10.36 -11.30
C GLU A 346 -4.81 11.33 -12.37
N LEU A 347 -6.10 11.68 -12.31
CA LEU A 347 -6.70 12.64 -13.23
C LEU A 347 -6.08 14.03 -13.14
N ARG A 348 -5.60 14.44 -11.96
CA ARG A 348 -4.95 15.75 -11.80
C ARG A 348 -3.55 15.76 -12.41
N GLU A 349 -2.85 14.63 -12.37
CA GLU A 349 -1.50 14.51 -12.95
C GLU A 349 -1.53 14.66 -14.47
N GLU A 350 -2.61 14.22 -15.11
CA GLU A 350 -2.86 14.38 -16.55
C GLU A 350 -3.73 15.62 -16.89
N ASP A 351 -3.77 16.63 -16.02
CA ASP A 351 -4.51 17.89 -16.22
C ASP A 351 -6.03 17.74 -16.53
N CYS A 352 -6.62 16.60 -16.20
CA CYS A 352 -8.05 16.35 -16.38
C CYS A 352 -8.90 17.11 -15.34
N GLY A 353 -9.93 17.81 -15.84
CA GLY A 353 -10.79 18.69 -15.04
C GLY A 353 -11.89 17.97 -14.25
N ILE A 354 -12.21 16.73 -14.62
CA ILE A 354 -13.30 15.95 -14.02
C ILE A 354 -12.95 15.58 -12.58
N ARG A 355 -13.92 15.67 -11.66
CA ARG A 355 -13.76 15.26 -10.27
C ARG A 355 -14.77 14.21 -9.83
N PHE A 356 -14.27 13.10 -9.32
CA PHE A 356 -15.11 12.10 -8.67
C PHE A 356 -15.40 12.54 -7.24
N VAL A 357 -16.64 12.38 -6.78
CA VAL A 357 -17.07 12.84 -5.44
C VAL A 357 -17.97 11.81 -4.76
N SER A 358 -17.83 11.67 -3.44
CA SER A 358 -18.73 10.89 -2.55
C SER A 358 -20.10 11.56 -2.37
N ASP A 359 -20.76 11.88 -3.48
CA ASP A 359 -22.11 12.42 -3.52
C ASP A 359 -22.83 11.87 -4.75
N ILE A 360 -23.94 11.17 -4.54
CA ILE A 360 -24.76 10.64 -5.62
C ILE A 360 -25.66 11.70 -6.25
N ASN A 361 -25.58 12.98 -5.89
CA ASN A 361 -26.40 14.07 -6.45
C ASN A 361 -25.78 14.75 -7.68
N CYS A 362 -25.12 13.97 -8.54
CA CYS A 362 -24.58 14.40 -9.83
C CYS A 362 -25.45 13.94 -11.02
N ASP A 363 -25.35 14.55 -12.19
CA ASP A 363 -26.09 14.07 -13.37
C ASP A 363 -25.62 12.67 -13.80
N TYR A 364 -24.32 12.41 -13.67
CA TYR A 364 -23.73 11.08 -13.76
C TYR A 364 -23.21 10.58 -12.41
N VAL A 365 -23.39 9.29 -12.16
CA VAL A 365 -22.80 8.58 -11.02
C VAL A 365 -22.05 7.36 -11.54
N LEU A 366 -20.78 7.25 -11.18
CA LEU A 366 -20.01 6.03 -11.33
C LEU A 366 -20.42 5.06 -10.24
N LYS A 367 -21.18 4.04 -10.63
CA LYS A 367 -21.43 2.87 -9.79
C LYS A 367 -20.21 1.95 -9.86
N VAL A 368 -19.56 1.76 -8.71
CA VAL A 368 -18.44 0.83 -8.50
C VAL A 368 -19.06 -0.51 -8.08
N GLU A 369 -19.39 -1.33 -9.05
CA GLU A 369 -19.99 -2.65 -8.86
C GLU A 369 -18.89 -3.70 -8.65
N VAL A 370 -18.69 -4.09 -7.40
CA VAL A 370 -17.68 -5.09 -7.02
C VAL A 370 -18.23 -6.47 -7.33
N LEU A 371 -17.52 -7.24 -8.16
CA LEU A 371 -17.94 -8.58 -8.59
C LEU A 371 -17.22 -9.68 -7.80
N GLU A 372 -15.91 -9.56 -7.64
CA GLU A 372 -15.07 -10.55 -6.96
C GLU A 372 -14.04 -9.84 -6.07
N LEU A 373 -13.79 -10.42 -4.89
CA LEU A 373 -12.74 -10.05 -3.95
C LEU A 373 -12.17 -11.34 -3.35
N ASP A 374 -10.90 -11.65 -3.57
CA ASP A 374 -10.27 -12.85 -3.01
C ASP A 374 -9.56 -12.58 -1.66
N ASP A 375 -8.89 -13.61 -1.12
CA ASP A 375 -8.23 -13.56 0.18
C ASP A 375 -7.04 -12.57 0.22
N ASP A 376 -6.44 -12.28 -0.94
CA ASP A 376 -5.38 -11.30 -1.13
C ASP A 376 -5.96 -9.92 -1.54
N ALA A 377 -7.30 -9.79 -1.55
CA ALA A 377 -8.06 -8.61 -2.02
C ALA A 377 -7.80 -8.23 -3.48
N ASN A 378 -7.37 -9.19 -4.31
CA ASN A 378 -7.49 -9.03 -5.76
C ASN A 378 -8.96 -8.87 -6.08
N ASN A 379 -9.27 -7.94 -6.98
CA ASN A 379 -10.64 -7.57 -7.26
C ASN A 379 -10.97 -7.56 -8.74
N ILE A 380 -12.23 -7.87 -9.03
CA ILE A 380 -12.83 -7.64 -10.33
C ILE A 380 -13.98 -6.65 -10.11
N ILE A 381 -13.91 -5.50 -10.76
CA ILE A 381 -14.85 -4.40 -10.57
C ILE A 381 -15.39 -3.94 -11.93
N ASN A 382 -16.70 -3.75 -11.98
CA ASN A 382 -17.40 -3.05 -13.03
C ASN A 382 -17.62 -1.59 -12.61
N PHE A 383 -17.06 -0.66 -13.36
CA PHE A 383 -17.28 0.77 -13.23
C PHE A 383 -18.33 1.20 -14.24
N LEU A 384 -19.52 1.54 -13.76
CA LEU A 384 -20.69 1.82 -14.59
C LEU A 384 -21.03 3.31 -14.50
N PHE A 385 -20.96 4.02 -15.62
CA PHE A 385 -21.40 5.41 -15.70
C PHE A 385 -22.92 5.45 -15.87
N VAL A 386 -23.62 5.65 -14.75
CA VAL A 386 -25.08 5.68 -14.70
C VAL A 386 -25.58 7.11 -14.89
N ASN A 387 -26.39 7.30 -15.93
CA ASN A 387 -27.13 8.53 -16.14
C ASN A 387 -28.29 8.61 -15.16
N MET A 388 -28.27 9.59 -14.26
CA MET A 388 -29.24 9.67 -13.17
C MET A 388 -30.61 10.21 -13.59
N GLN A 389 -30.74 10.69 -14.84
CA GLN A 389 -32.02 11.13 -15.41
C GLN A 389 -32.75 9.97 -16.07
N THR A 390 -32.03 9.07 -16.74
CA THR A 390 -32.61 7.95 -17.50
C THR A 390 -32.52 6.62 -16.76
N GLY A 391 -31.53 6.47 -15.88
CA GLY A 391 -31.15 5.21 -15.23
C GLY A 391 -30.34 4.26 -16.11
N ASN A 392 -29.95 4.69 -17.31
CA ASN A 392 -29.14 3.88 -18.22
C ASN A 392 -27.67 3.89 -17.81
N VAL A 393 -26.97 2.80 -18.16
CA VAL A 393 -25.50 2.75 -18.14
C VAL A 393 -25.03 3.21 -19.52
N ASP A 394 -24.46 4.41 -19.59
CA ASP A 394 -24.02 5.00 -20.87
C ASP A 394 -22.58 4.60 -21.21
N ALA A 395 -21.78 4.23 -20.21
CA ALA A 395 -20.45 3.65 -20.38
C ALA A 395 -20.09 2.68 -19.25
N GLN A 396 -19.14 1.78 -19.54
CA GLN A 396 -18.66 0.77 -18.62
C GLN A 396 -17.16 0.51 -18.82
N ILE A 397 -16.44 0.42 -17.71
CA ILE A 397 -15.07 -0.09 -17.64
C ILE A 397 -15.06 -1.31 -16.72
N LYS A 398 -14.37 -2.39 -17.10
CA LYS A 398 -14.15 -3.55 -16.24
C LYS A 398 -12.67 -3.73 -15.94
N CYS A 399 -12.29 -3.63 -14.67
CA CYS A 399 -10.90 -3.83 -14.26
C CYS A 399 -10.74 -5.13 -13.47
N GLU A 400 -9.59 -5.75 -13.64
CA GLU A 400 -9.03 -6.75 -12.73
C GLU A 400 -7.82 -6.09 -12.05
N SER A 401 -7.81 -6.02 -10.72
CA SER A 401 -6.78 -5.28 -9.97
C SER A 401 -6.19 -6.15 -8.87
N LYS A 402 -4.92 -5.89 -8.52
CA LYS A 402 -4.20 -6.68 -7.53
C LYS A 402 -4.35 -6.08 -6.14
N GLY A 403 -4.57 -6.95 -5.15
CA GLY A 403 -4.52 -6.56 -3.75
C GLY A 403 -3.14 -6.79 -3.14
N GLY A 404 -3.13 -6.97 -1.82
CA GLY A 404 -1.91 -7.20 -1.04
C GLY A 404 -1.63 -8.66 -0.79
N ARG A 405 -0.39 -9.00 -0.42
CA ARG A 405 0.00 -10.39 -0.14
C ARG A 405 0.11 -10.71 1.36
N MET A 406 0.17 -9.73 2.26
CA MET A 406 0.15 -9.95 3.72
C MET A 406 -0.36 -8.73 4.48
N GLY A 407 -1.11 -9.00 5.52
CA GLY A 407 -1.70 -8.00 6.38
C GLY A 407 -2.96 -8.56 7.02
N ARG A 408 -3.64 -7.71 7.79
CA ARG A 408 -5.05 -7.99 8.10
C ARG A 408 -5.87 -7.78 6.84
N TYR A 409 -6.95 -8.52 6.67
CA TYR A 409 -7.80 -8.43 5.48
C TYR A 409 -8.22 -6.99 5.12
N VAL A 410 -8.51 -6.13 6.11
CA VAL A 410 -8.83 -4.70 5.87
C VAL A 410 -7.66 -3.94 5.22
N GLY A 411 -6.42 -4.25 5.59
CA GLY A 411 -5.25 -3.66 4.95
C GLY A 411 -5.08 -4.13 3.50
N LEU A 412 -5.39 -5.40 3.23
CA LEU A 412 -5.38 -5.95 1.87
C LEU A 412 -6.46 -5.29 1.01
N LEU A 413 -7.66 -5.08 1.56
CA LEU A 413 -8.74 -4.35 0.88
C LEU A 413 -8.30 -2.96 0.44
N ASN A 414 -7.62 -2.21 1.33
CA ASN A 414 -7.12 -0.89 0.96
C ASN A 414 -6.16 -0.95 -0.24
N GLN A 415 -5.22 -1.91 -0.24
CA GLN A 415 -4.27 -2.08 -1.35
C GLN A 415 -4.98 -2.47 -2.66
N GLY A 416 -5.98 -3.35 -2.57
CA GLY A 416 -6.79 -3.75 -3.73
C GLY A 416 -7.59 -2.60 -4.34
N PHE A 417 -8.23 -1.78 -3.50
CA PHE A 417 -9.02 -0.63 -3.96
C PHE A 417 -8.16 0.56 -4.39
N GLU A 418 -6.92 0.66 -3.88
CA GLU A 418 -5.90 1.56 -4.42
C GLU A 418 -5.54 1.17 -5.85
N SER A 419 -5.13 -0.09 -6.09
CA SER A 419 -4.83 -0.58 -7.44
C SER A 419 -6.02 -0.47 -8.38
N ALA A 420 -7.24 -0.67 -7.87
CA ALA A 420 -8.45 -0.49 -8.68
C ALA A 420 -8.70 0.96 -9.11
N GLY A 421 -8.37 1.94 -8.26
CA GLY A 421 -8.44 3.36 -8.59
C GLY A 421 -7.44 3.74 -9.67
N GLU A 422 -6.19 3.28 -9.55
CA GLU A 422 -5.12 3.51 -10.53
C GLU A 422 -5.50 2.93 -11.90
N ASN A 423 -5.86 1.64 -11.93
CA ASN A 423 -6.25 0.94 -13.17
C ASN A 423 -7.47 1.60 -13.82
N PHE A 424 -8.46 2.00 -13.03
CA PHE A 424 -9.63 2.69 -13.56
C PHE A 424 -9.25 4.04 -14.16
N ALA A 425 -8.42 4.83 -13.46
CA ALA A 425 -8.04 6.17 -13.89
C ALA A 425 -7.25 6.13 -15.21
N GLU A 426 -6.25 5.25 -15.32
CA GLU A 426 -5.48 5.02 -16.55
C GLU A 426 -6.43 4.70 -17.72
N MET A 427 -7.33 3.72 -17.51
CA MET A 427 -8.28 3.32 -18.55
C MET A 427 -9.28 4.41 -18.91
N PHE A 428 -9.71 5.22 -17.94
CA PHE A 428 -10.66 6.30 -18.16
C PHE A 428 -10.00 7.44 -18.94
N LEU A 429 -8.78 7.84 -18.58
CA LEU A 429 -7.98 8.84 -19.29
C LEU A 429 -7.79 8.46 -20.76
N ASP A 430 -7.44 7.21 -21.03
CA ASP A 430 -7.34 6.65 -22.39
C ASP A 430 -8.62 6.79 -23.24
N GLN A 431 -9.80 7.03 -22.62
CA GLN A 431 -11.07 7.20 -23.33
C GLN A 431 -11.51 8.67 -23.47
N ILE A 432 -10.95 9.59 -22.70
CA ILE A 432 -11.35 11.01 -22.69
C ILE A 432 -10.26 11.94 -23.26
N ASP A 433 -9.11 11.38 -23.68
CA ASP A 433 -7.98 12.09 -24.31
C ASP A 433 -8.18 12.41 -25.80
#